data_AF-A0A1Z9QA94-F1
#
_entry.id   AF-A0A1Z9QA94-F1
#
_cell.length_a   1.000
_cell.length_b   1.000
_cell.length_c   1.000
_cell.angle_alpha   90.00
_cell.angle_beta   90.00
_cell.angle_gamma   90.00
#
_symmetry.space_group_name_H-M   'P 1'
#
loop_
_entity.id
_entity.type
_entity.pdbx_description
1 polymer ?
#
loop_
_entity_poly.entity_id
_entity_poly.type
_entity_poly.pdbx_seq_one_letter_code
_entity_poly.pdbx_strand_id
1 'polypeptide(L)'
;MMDPMVVRLVRVVTSTGRLPGFSHAYRAFYDLVLDRFDARMRKHRCVASVLLKGSFARREHEPGYSDIDLAIVIRDDTDLEAMIELAKCIHDFKQRLFALKVPVVGEIEVFKQSDAAHPMFEDYSRHFSWRLVSGDPVPFSSVPLEHQDWLWYEFFKFVIFQTLSNVERIDISSTRRARRLARTLGVDPIPATHLEIHAANIRRFDELLAPLVDPDAPCPDRFESDRVGPYTFSGPPFTQTYLRLHGDRIPEAALQARVDRDNDVVLLPAIIGPNAMRFVTGPFDGPAEGRWANLNLQAIRYQWRGTLLNQPWVMGAFDRKSYVELVRGINALGRNRLVANRVEDTPKLIPVGTRPSEQDFLAVFTTLDSVDWPAG
;
A
#
# COMPACT_ATOMS: atom_id res chain seq x y z
N MET A 1 -1.46 14.51 -16.00
CA MET A 1 -1.46 15.92 -15.52
C MET A 1 -2.84 16.20 -14.95
N MET A 2 -3.00 16.63 -13.68
CA MET A 2 -4.34 16.86 -13.10
C MET A 2 -5.02 18.08 -13.75
N ASP A 3 -6.32 17.96 -13.98
CA ASP A 3 -7.18 19.03 -14.51
C ASP A 3 -7.12 20.28 -13.59
N PRO A 4 -6.84 21.49 -14.13
CA PRO A 4 -6.80 22.73 -13.37
C PRO A 4 -8.05 23.01 -12.52
N MET A 5 -9.22 22.54 -12.96
CA MET A 5 -10.45 22.64 -12.18
C MET A 5 -10.44 21.74 -10.95
N VAL A 6 -9.92 20.51 -11.06
CA VAL A 6 -9.73 19.61 -9.92
C VAL A 6 -8.79 20.25 -8.90
N VAL A 7 -7.69 20.83 -9.37
CA VAL A 7 -6.72 21.51 -8.49
C VAL A 7 -7.36 22.67 -7.74
N ARG A 8 -8.18 23.49 -8.41
CA ARG A 8 -8.90 24.59 -7.78
C ARG A 8 -9.94 24.08 -6.78
N LEU A 9 -10.70 23.05 -7.12
CA LEU A 9 -11.71 22.48 -6.23
C LEU A 9 -11.07 21.87 -4.98
N VAL A 10 -10.01 21.09 -5.13
CA VAL A 10 -9.22 20.56 -4.01
C VAL A 10 -8.72 21.70 -3.13
N ARG A 11 -8.22 22.80 -3.72
CA ARG A 11 -7.75 23.96 -2.95
C ARG A 11 -8.88 24.64 -2.15
N VAL A 12 -10.06 24.80 -2.75
CA VAL A 12 -11.23 25.36 -2.06
C VAL A 12 -11.64 24.44 -0.92
N VAL A 13 -11.84 23.15 -1.21
CA VAL A 13 -12.29 22.14 -0.24
C VAL A 13 -11.34 22.02 0.96
N THR A 14 -10.03 21.98 0.68
CA THR A 14 -9.02 21.96 1.73
C THR A 14 -9.01 23.27 2.54
N SER A 15 -9.09 24.43 1.88
CA SER A 15 -9.08 25.73 2.57
C SER A 15 -10.33 25.98 3.44
N THR A 16 -11.48 25.41 3.07
CA THR A 16 -12.75 25.60 3.79
C THR A 16 -13.11 24.44 4.73
N GLY A 17 -12.44 23.29 4.64
CA GLY A 17 -12.80 22.05 5.35
C GLY A 17 -12.89 22.16 6.87
N ARG A 18 -12.20 23.15 7.48
CA ARG A 18 -12.22 23.42 8.93
C ARG A 18 -13.24 24.47 9.35
N LEU A 19 -13.91 25.13 8.41
CA LEU A 19 -14.95 26.11 8.71
C LEU A 19 -16.23 25.37 9.15
N PRO A 20 -16.89 25.75 10.26
CA PRO A 20 -17.98 24.99 10.85
C PRO A 20 -19.10 24.56 9.88
N GLY A 21 -19.57 25.45 8.99
CA GLY A 21 -20.60 25.12 8.01
C GLY A 21 -20.14 24.17 6.89
N PHE A 22 -18.93 24.38 6.37
CA PHE A 22 -18.37 23.53 5.32
C PHE A 22 -17.97 22.15 5.86
N SER A 23 -17.42 22.09 7.07
CA SER A 23 -17.10 20.83 7.75
C SER A 23 -18.33 19.94 7.90
N HIS A 24 -19.48 20.50 8.28
CA HIS A 24 -20.73 19.73 8.37
C HIS A 24 -21.21 19.24 7.00
N ALA A 25 -21.18 20.11 5.98
CA ALA A 25 -21.55 19.74 4.62
C ALA A 25 -20.65 18.62 4.05
N TYR A 26 -19.34 18.68 4.30
CA TYR A 26 -18.40 17.63 3.88
C TYR A 26 -18.64 16.30 4.58
N ARG A 27 -18.94 16.30 5.89
CA ARG A 27 -19.30 15.08 6.61
C ARG A 27 -20.56 14.43 6.04
N ALA A 28 -21.62 15.22 5.87
CA ALA A 28 -22.86 14.74 5.26
C ALA A 28 -22.63 14.21 3.83
N PHE A 29 -21.73 14.85 3.07
CA PHE A 29 -21.35 14.37 1.75
C PHE A 29 -20.59 13.03 1.80
N TYR A 30 -19.65 12.85 2.73
CA TYR A 30 -18.97 11.55 2.90
C TYR A 30 -19.94 10.45 3.31
N ASP A 31 -20.85 10.72 4.24
CA ASP A 31 -21.87 9.77 4.66
C ASP A 31 -22.75 9.36 3.47
N LEU A 32 -23.18 10.31 2.66
CA LEU A 32 -23.95 10.04 1.43
C LEU A 32 -23.15 9.19 0.41
N VAL A 33 -21.85 9.46 0.24
CA VAL A 33 -21.00 8.67 -0.66
C VAL A 33 -20.88 7.24 -0.14
N LEU A 34 -20.67 7.05 1.16
CA LEU A 34 -20.56 5.74 1.79
C LEU A 34 -21.88 4.95 1.68
N ASP A 35 -23.02 5.56 1.99
CA ASP A 35 -24.34 4.93 1.90
C ASP A 35 -24.65 4.47 0.47
N ARG A 36 -24.32 5.31 -0.53
CA ARG A 36 -24.50 4.96 -1.93
C ARG A 36 -23.56 3.86 -2.39
N PHE A 37 -22.33 3.86 -1.91
CA PHE A 37 -21.37 2.79 -2.19
C PHE A 37 -21.89 1.47 -1.63
N ASP A 38 -22.26 1.45 -0.34
CA ASP A 38 -22.78 0.27 0.35
C ASP A 38 -24.03 -0.30 -0.33
N ALA A 39 -25.03 0.54 -0.58
CA ALA A 39 -26.27 0.14 -1.25
C ALA A 39 -26.02 -0.43 -2.65
N ARG A 40 -24.94 -0.02 -3.32
CA ARG A 40 -24.55 -0.52 -4.64
C ARG A 40 -23.84 -1.86 -4.53
N MET A 41 -22.89 -2.00 -3.61
CA MET A 41 -22.15 -3.25 -3.38
C MET A 41 -23.09 -4.38 -2.95
N ARG A 42 -24.05 -4.09 -2.07
CA ARG A 42 -25.05 -5.07 -1.59
C ARG A 42 -25.95 -5.67 -2.67
N LYS A 43 -25.99 -5.10 -3.88
CA LYS A 43 -26.73 -5.71 -5.01
C LYS A 43 -26.01 -6.93 -5.57
N HIS A 44 -24.71 -7.05 -5.33
CA HIS A 44 -23.89 -8.16 -5.79
C HIS A 44 -23.96 -9.28 -4.74
N ARG A 45 -24.50 -10.44 -5.14
CA ARG A 45 -24.61 -11.62 -4.25
C ARG A 45 -23.26 -12.11 -3.74
N CYS A 46 -22.18 -11.86 -4.48
CA CYS A 46 -20.83 -12.21 -4.08
C CYS A 46 -20.33 -11.37 -2.90
N VAL A 47 -20.87 -10.18 -2.64
CA VAL A 47 -20.44 -9.32 -1.52
C VAL A 47 -21.05 -9.84 -0.22
N ALA A 48 -20.19 -10.25 0.71
CA ALA A 48 -20.55 -10.64 2.07
C ALA A 48 -20.57 -9.44 3.01
N SER A 49 -19.53 -8.58 2.96
CA SER A 49 -19.39 -7.44 3.88
C SER A 49 -18.70 -6.23 3.24
N VAL A 50 -19.03 -5.04 3.73
CA VAL A 50 -18.36 -3.77 3.41
C VAL A 50 -17.78 -3.18 4.68
N LEU A 51 -16.52 -2.76 4.63
CA LEU A 51 -15.76 -2.22 5.76
C LEU A 51 -15.09 -0.90 5.39
N LEU A 52 -14.87 -0.06 6.41
CA LEU A 52 -14.00 1.10 6.34
C LEU A 52 -12.61 0.75 6.86
N LYS A 53 -11.61 1.44 6.30
CA LYS A 53 -10.20 1.36 6.69
C LYS A 53 -9.71 2.74 7.17
N GLY A 54 -8.65 2.74 7.98
CA GLY A 54 -7.86 3.93 8.26
C GLY A 54 -8.59 5.03 9.02
N SER A 55 -8.43 6.28 8.56
CA SER A 55 -8.94 7.46 9.30
C SER A 55 -10.46 7.48 9.43
N PHE A 56 -11.18 6.94 8.45
CA PHE A 56 -12.64 6.82 8.51
C PHE A 56 -13.09 5.75 9.51
N ALA A 57 -12.37 4.63 9.60
CA ALA A 57 -12.65 3.60 10.61
C ALA A 57 -12.48 4.15 12.04
N ARG A 58 -11.44 4.96 12.27
CA ARG A 58 -11.15 5.60 13.57
C ARG A 58 -12.00 6.85 13.87
N ARG A 59 -12.82 7.32 12.94
CA ARG A 59 -13.57 8.61 13.04
C ARG A 59 -12.65 9.83 13.20
N GLU A 60 -11.44 9.74 12.66
CA GLU A 60 -10.41 10.80 12.67
C GLU A 60 -10.31 11.53 11.32
N HIS A 61 -11.21 11.24 10.38
CA HIS A 61 -11.14 11.82 9.03
C HIS A 61 -11.27 13.34 9.08
N GLU A 62 -10.39 14.03 8.35
CA GLU A 62 -10.41 15.48 8.23
C GLU A 62 -11.30 15.88 7.05
N PRO A 63 -12.38 16.66 7.27
CA PRO A 63 -13.29 17.02 6.19
C PRO A 63 -12.59 17.76 5.06
N GLY A 64 -12.74 17.26 3.83
CA GLY A 64 -12.10 17.83 2.64
C GLY A 64 -10.63 17.44 2.43
N TYR A 65 -10.05 16.65 3.34
CA TYR A 65 -8.65 16.22 3.29
C TYR A 65 -8.48 14.70 3.26
N SER A 66 -9.42 13.97 3.86
CA SER A 66 -9.40 12.50 3.89
C SER A 66 -10.20 11.94 2.71
N ASP A 67 -9.66 10.86 2.13
CA ASP A 67 -10.37 9.92 1.29
C ASP A 67 -11.01 8.79 2.13
N ILE A 68 -12.04 8.17 1.58
CA ILE A 68 -12.72 7.00 2.13
C ILE A 68 -11.98 5.77 1.60
N ASP A 69 -11.19 5.14 2.48
CA ASP A 69 -10.60 3.83 2.23
C ASP A 69 -11.57 2.74 2.68
N LEU A 70 -11.75 1.73 1.83
CA LEU A 70 -12.74 0.68 1.98
C LEU A 70 -12.11 -0.70 1.86
N ALA A 71 -12.80 -1.68 2.43
CA ALA A 71 -12.57 -3.08 2.16
C ALA A 71 -13.90 -3.80 1.88
N ILE A 72 -13.87 -4.79 0.99
CA ILE A 72 -15.02 -5.63 0.66
C ILE A 72 -14.64 -7.08 0.93
N VAL A 73 -15.46 -7.80 1.69
CA VAL A 73 -15.36 -9.25 1.80
C VAL A 73 -16.34 -9.86 0.80
N ILE A 74 -15.84 -10.72 -0.09
CA ILE A 74 -16.61 -11.52 -1.03
C ILE A 74 -16.68 -12.98 -0.56
N ARG A 75 -17.70 -13.70 -1.00
CA ARG A 75 -17.88 -15.12 -0.66
C ARG A 75 -16.81 -15.99 -1.30
N ASP A 76 -16.48 -17.10 -0.66
CA ASP A 76 -15.45 -18.03 -1.15
C ASP A 76 -15.81 -18.68 -2.49
N ASP A 77 -17.11 -18.86 -2.75
CA ASP A 77 -17.67 -19.42 -3.99
C ASP A 77 -17.79 -18.38 -5.12
N THR A 78 -17.27 -17.16 -4.93
CA THR A 78 -17.29 -16.12 -5.96
C THR A 78 -16.38 -16.50 -7.12
N ASP A 79 -16.96 -16.59 -8.32
CA ASP A 79 -16.24 -16.83 -9.56
C ASP A 79 -15.60 -15.55 -10.15
N LEU A 80 -14.75 -15.73 -11.17
CA LEU A 80 -14.05 -14.63 -11.84
C LEU A 80 -15.04 -13.65 -12.50
N GLU A 81 -16.14 -14.14 -13.07
CA GLU A 81 -17.14 -13.30 -13.73
C GLU A 81 -17.79 -12.33 -12.74
N ALA A 82 -18.22 -12.83 -11.57
CA ALA A 82 -18.76 -12.03 -10.49
C ALA A 82 -17.73 -11.03 -9.93
N MET A 83 -16.45 -11.40 -9.86
CA MET A 83 -15.37 -10.48 -9.50
C MET A 83 -15.19 -9.36 -10.54
N ILE A 84 -15.25 -9.68 -11.83
CA ILE A 84 -15.16 -8.71 -12.93
C ILE A 84 -16.36 -7.75 -12.89
N GLU A 85 -17.57 -8.25 -12.68
CA GLU A 85 -18.77 -7.40 -12.57
C GLU A 85 -18.72 -6.48 -11.35
N LEU A 86 -18.22 -6.98 -10.22
CA LEU A 86 -17.95 -6.16 -9.05
C LEU A 86 -16.90 -5.07 -9.37
N ALA A 87 -15.82 -5.42 -10.08
CA ALA A 87 -14.79 -4.48 -10.54
C ALA A 87 -15.38 -3.35 -11.38
N LYS A 88 -16.21 -3.69 -12.37
CA LYS A 88 -16.87 -2.74 -13.26
C LYS A 88 -17.76 -1.79 -12.48
N CYS A 89 -18.51 -2.32 -11.51
CA CYS A 89 -19.39 -1.53 -10.67
C CYS A 89 -18.61 -0.54 -9.79
N ILE A 90 -17.53 -0.99 -9.15
CA ILE A 90 -16.62 -0.14 -8.36
C ILE A 90 -16.02 0.95 -9.24
N HIS A 91 -15.51 0.58 -10.41
CA HIS A 91 -14.90 1.50 -11.35
C HIS A 91 -15.88 2.58 -11.80
N ASP A 92 -17.08 2.22 -12.26
CA ASP A 92 -18.12 3.18 -12.65
C ASP A 92 -18.50 4.10 -11.49
N PHE A 93 -18.56 3.58 -10.26
CA PHE A 93 -18.79 4.42 -9.08
C PHE A 93 -17.68 5.46 -8.89
N LYS A 94 -16.41 5.05 -8.93
CA LYS A 94 -15.26 5.97 -8.81
C LYS A 94 -15.20 6.98 -9.95
N GLN A 95 -15.50 6.55 -11.20
CA GLN A 95 -15.52 7.44 -12.37
C GLN A 95 -16.59 8.52 -12.27
N ARG A 96 -17.80 8.18 -11.78
CA ARG A 96 -18.85 9.19 -11.58
C ARG A 96 -18.44 10.25 -10.55
N LEU A 97 -17.79 9.85 -9.46
CA LEU A 97 -17.25 10.79 -8.48
C LEU A 97 -16.11 11.64 -9.07
N PHE A 98 -15.24 11.03 -9.87
CA PHE A 98 -14.17 11.73 -10.57
C PHE A 98 -14.69 12.71 -11.63
N ALA A 99 -15.79 12.39 -12.32
CA ALA A 99 -16.47 13.29 -13.26
C ALA A 99 -17.02 14.54 -12.56
N LEU A 100 -17.48 14.39 -11.31
CA LEU A 100 -17.82 15.49 -10.41
C LEU A 100 -16.59 16.21 -9.83
N LYS A 101 -15.38 15.80 -10.24
CA LYS A 101 -14.08 16.30 -9.79
C LYS A 101 -13.81 16.07 -8.29
N VAL A 102 -14.49 15.11 -7.67
CA VAL A 102 -14.38 14.81 -6.23
C VAL A 102 -13.79 13.40 -6.02
N PRO A 103 -12.46 13.22 -5.98
CA PRO A 103 -11.83 11.92 -5.76
C PRO A 103 -11.91 11.53 -4.28
N VAL A 104 -13.10 11.15 -3.83
CA VAL A 104 -13.42 10.95 -2.40
C VAL A 104 -13.23 9.52 -1.94
N VAL A 105 -13.35 8.55 -2.85
CA VAL A 105 -13.08 7.14 -2.53
C VAL A 105 -11.64 6.82 -2.92
N GLY A 106 -10.85 6.47 -1.92
CA GLY A 106 -9.43 6.17 -2.02
C GLY A 106 -9.18 4.73 -2.43
N GLU A 107 -8.51 3.99 -1.55
CA GLU A 107 -8.18 2.58 -1.73
C GLU A 107 -9.39 1.67 -1.45
N ILE A 108 -9.57 0.62 -2.26
CA ILE A 108 -10.56 -0.43 -2.01
C ILE A 108 -9.85 -1.78 -2.04
N GLU A 109 -9.80 -2.46 -0.91
CA GLU A 109 -9.25 -3.82 -0.81
C GLU A 109 -10.37 -4.87 -0.89
N VAL A 110 -10.10 -6.05 -1.45
CA VAL A 110 -11.11 -7.10 -1.59
C VAL A 110 -10.56 -8.44 -1.10
N PHE A 111 -11.34 -9.12 -0.28
CA PHE A 111 -10.96 -10.35 0.43
C PHE A 111 -11.98 -11.45 0.19
N LYS A 112 -11.54 -12.69 0.04
CA LYS A 112 -12.45 -13.83 0.21
C LYS A 112 -12.81 -14.00 1.70
N GLN A 113 -13.93 -14.67 1.99
CA GLN A 113 -14.37 -14.93 3.37
C GLN A 113 -13.32 -15.73 4.14
N SER A 114 -12.78 -16.78 3.52
CA SER A 114 -11.67 -17.59 4.04
C SER A 114 -10.42 -16.75 4.33
N ASP A 115 -10.12 -15.76 3.51
CA ASP A 115 -9.00 -14.84 3.75
C ASP A 115 -9.25 -13.94 4.95
N ALA A 116 -10.46 -13.39 5.06
CA ALA A 116 -10.85 -12.52 6.17
C ALA A 116 -11.02 -13.29 7.50
N ALA A 117 -11.20 -14.61 7.44
CA ALA A 117 -11.26 -15.49 8.61
C ALA A 117 -9.89 -16.06 9.02
N HIS A 118 -8.85 -15.86 8.21
CA HIS A 118 -7.53 -16.42 8.47
C HIS A 118 -6.83 -15.68 9.62
N PRO A 119 -6.05 -16.34 10.50
CA PRO A 119 -5.35 -15.69 11.61
C PRO A 119 -4.48 -14.48 11.20
N MET A 120 -3.76 -14.60 10.08
CA MET A 120 -2.98 -13.50 9.50
C MET A 120 -3.80 -12.25 9.13
N PHE A 121 -5.12 -12.37 8.93
CA PHE A 121 -5.98 -11.23 8.65
C PHE A 121 -6.21 -10.40 9.90
N GLU A 122 -6.24 -11.03 11.08
CA GLU A 122 -6.38 -10.33 12.34
C GLU A 122 -5.18 -9.38 12.52
N ASP A 123 -3.96 -9.86 12.35
CA ASP A 123 -2.74 -9.04 12.39
C ASP A 123 -2.75 -7.94 11.33
N TYR A 124 -3.05 -8.30 10.07
CA TYR A 124 -3.22 -7.32 8.99
C TYR A 124 -4.23 -6.23 9.36
N SER A 125 -5.35 -6.61 9.99
CA SER A 125 -6.40 -5.67 10.38
C SER A 125 -5.97 -4.73 11.51
N ARG A 126 -5.17 -5.22 12.48
CA ARG A 126 -4.61 -4.40 13.57
C ARG A 126 -3.77 -3.24 13.03
N HIS A 127 -3.06 -3.47 11.92
CA HIS A 127 -2.23 -2.46 11.28
C HIS A 127 -3.03 -1.30 10.67
N PHE A 128 -4.22 -1.55 10.13
CA PHE A 128 -4.92 -0.56 9.29
C PHE A 128 -6.22 0.03 9.87
N SER A 129 -6.64 -0.38 11.07
CA SER A 129 -7.89 0.03 11.75
C SER A 129 -9.15 -0.17 10.88
N TRP A 130 -10.04 -1.05 11.30
CA TRP A 130 -11.18 -1.49 10.49
C TRP A 130 -12.49 -1.24 11.20
N ARG A 131 -13.54 -1.00 10.43
CA ARG A 131 -14.90 -0.87 10.96
C ARG A 131 -15.90 -1.44 9.96
N LEU A 132 -16.74 -2.36 10.43
CA LEU A 132 -17.84 -2.90 9.63
C LEU A 132 -18.84 -1.77 9.30
N VAL A 133 -19.20 -1.67 8.02
CA VAL A 133 -20.27 -0.79 7.52
C VAL A 133 -21.56 -1.60 7.40
N SER A 134 -21.49 -2.73 6.70
CA SER A 134 -22.63 -3.62 6.48
C SER A 134 -22.20 -5.06 6.20
N GLY A 135 -23.15 -5.99 6.28
CA GLY A 135 -22.97 -7.39 5.91
C GLY A 135 -22.61 -8.30 7.08
N ASP A 136 -21.97 -9.42 6.77
CA ASP A 136 -21.60 -10.44 7.75
C ASP A 136 -20.50 -9.92 8.70
N PRO A 137 -20.47 -10.38 9.96
CA PRO A 137 -19.37 -10.06 10.88
C PRO A 137 -18.02 -10.54 10.32
N VAL A 138 -16.99 -9.72 10.49
CA VAL A 138 -15.62 -10.04 10.07
C VAL A 138 -14.71 -9.99 11.31
N PRO A 139 -13.87 -11.01 11.56
CA PRO A 139 -13.00 -11.06 12.71
C PRO A 139 -11.76 -10.16 12.48
N PHE A 140 -11.91 -8.87 12.75
CA PHE A 140 -10.78 -7.94 12.82
C PHE A 140 -10.56 -7.48 14.27
N SER A 141 -9.30 -7.28 14.63
CA SER A 141 -8.93 -6.87 15.97
C SER A 141 -8.86 -5.35 16.10
N SER A 142 -9.44 -4.85 17.20
CA SER A 142 -9.32 -3.45 17.63
C SER A 142 -8.23 -3.27 18.68
N VAL A 143 -7.54 -4.34 19.06
CA VAL A 143 -6.45 -4.30 20.04
C VAL A 143 -5.27 -3.56 19.41
N PRO A 144 -4.76 -2.50 20.05
CA PRO A 144 -3.57 -1.80 19.58
C PRO A 144 -2.41 -2.76 19.35
N LEU A 145 -1.54 -2.44 18.40
CA LEU A 145 -0.29 -3.16 18.24
C LEU A 145 0.58 -2.94 19.49
N GLU A 146 1.31 -3.98 19.88
CA GLU A 146 2.40 -3.80 20.83
C GLU A 146 3.46 -2.87 20.25
N HIS A 147 4.25 -2.23 21.12
CA HIS A 147 5.22 -1.24 20.68
C HIS A 147 6.18 -1.79 19.61
N GLN A 148 6.64 -3.03 19.76
CA GLN A 148 7.56 -3.67 18.82
C GLN A 148 6.91 -3.93 17.44
N ASP A 149 5.67 -4.42 17.39
CA ASP A 149 4.97 -4.66 16.12
C ASP A 149 4.59 -3.35 15.43
N TRP A 150 4.29 -2.33 16.21
CA TRP A 150 4.08 -0.98 15.72
C TRP A 150 5.36 -0.40 15.08
N LEU A 151 6.53 -0.62 15.70
CA LEU A 151 7.82 -0.23 15.13
C LEU A 151 8.10 -0.93 13.80
N TRP A 152 7.86 -2.25 13.72
CA TRP A 152 8.01 -3.01 12.48
C TRP A 152 7.09 -2.51 11.38
N TYR A 153 5.85 -2.19 11.73
CA TYR A 153 4.88 -1.66 10.79
C TYR A 153 5.23 -0.25 10.27
N GLU A 154 5.71 0.64 11.13
CA GLU A 154 6.17 1.95 10.68
C GLU A 154 7.48 1.88 9.90
N PHE A 155 8.37 0.94 10.24
CA PHE A 155 9.56 0.65 9.42
C PHE A 155 9.16 0.15 8.02
N PHE A 156 8.21 -0.78 7.95
CA PHE A 156 7.62 -1.24 6.69
C PHE A 156 7.05 -0.07 5.87
N LYS A 157 6.20 0.78 6.47
CA LYS A 157 5.67 1.96 5.79
C LYS A 157 6.77 2.92 5.33
N PHE A 158 7.81 3.08 6.14
CA PHE A 158 8.94 3.94 5.84
C PHE A 158 9.65 3.45 4.58
N VAL A 159 9.95 2.15 4.49
CA VAL A 159 10.63 1.56 3.33
C VAL A 159 9.78 1.65 2.05
N ILE A 160 8.46 1.50 2.16
CA ILE A 160 7.57 1.34 1.00
C ILE A 160 6.99 2.66 0.50
N PHE A 161 6.49 3.49 1.42
CA PHE A 161 5.72 4.68 1.06
C PHE A 161 6.58 5.94 1.01
N GLN A 162 7.86 5.87 1.35
CA GLN A 162 8.73 7.04 1.26
C GLN A 162 9.35 7.18 -0.12
N THR A 163 8.65 7.96 -0.91
CA THR A 163 9.18 8.55 -2.13
C THR A 163 10.01 9.78 -1.74
N LEU A 164 11.34 9.70 -1.80
CA LEU A 164 12.18 10.89 -1.89
C LEU A 164 11.99 11.48 -3.29
N SER A 165 11.09 12.45 -3.41
CA SER A 165 10.92 13.22 -4.65
C SER A 165 11.73 14.50 -4.56
N ASN A 166 12.82 14.60 -5.33
CA ASN A 166 13.63 15.82 -5.49
C ASN A 166 12.90 16.92 -6.29
N VAL A 167 11.67 16.68 -6.71
CA VAL A 167 10.86 17.70 -7.37
C VAL A 167 10.26 18.61 -6.28
N GLU A 168 10.57 19.92 -6.32
CA GLU A 168 10.07 20.97 -5.40
C GLU A 168 8.54 20.97 -5.15
N ARG A 169 7.78 20.23 -5.95
CA ARG A 169 6.40 19.82 -5.64
C ARG A 169 6.39 18.67 -4.63
N ILE A 170 6.89 18.92 -3.43
CA ILE A 170 6.60 18.03 -2.31
C ILE A 170 5.10 18.13 -2.03
N ASP A 171 4.40 17.00 -2.16
CA ASP A 171 3.01 16.88 -1.74
C ASP A 171 2.91 17.21 -0.24
N ILE A 172 2.07 18.17 0.11
CA ILE A 172 1.72 18.52 1.51
C ILE A 172 1.40 17.25 2.30
N SER A 173 0.79 16.24 1.66
CA SER A 173 0.50 14.94 2.24
C SER A 173 1.76 14.16 2.64
N SER A 174 2.78 14.09 1.78
CA SER A 174 4.03 13.38 2.07
C SER A 174 4.84 14.04 3.18
N THR A 175 4.95 15.38 3.19
CA THR A 175 5.56 16.09 4.32
C THR A 175 4.79 15.88 5.61
N ARG A 176 3.46 15.94 5.57
CA ARG A 176 2.60 15.69 6.73
C ARG A 176 2.79 14.27 7.29
N ARG A 177 2.86 13.26 6.41
CA ARG A 177 3.16 11.86 6.80
C ARG A 177 4.53 11.75 7.46
N ALA A 178 5.57 12.31 6.84
CA ALA A 178 6.92 12.30 7.39
C ALA A 178 7.02 12.99 8.76
N ARG A 179 6.32 14.12 8.95
CA ARG A 179 6.24 14.82 10.26
C ARG A 179 5.47 14.02 11.29
N ARG A 180 4.38 13.36 10.91
CA ARG A 180 3.61 12.50 11.83
C ARG A 180 4.49 11.36 12.32
N LEU A 181 5.22 10.71 11.42
CA LEU A 181 6.18 9.67 11.76
C LEU A 181 7.26 10.20 12.72
N ALA A 182 7.85 11.36 12.42
CA ALA A 182 8.86 11.98 13.28
C ALA A 182 8.36 12.21 14.72
N ARG A 183 7.12 12.70 14.88
CA ARG A 183 6.49 12.83 16.20
C ARG A 183 6.39 11.50 16.92
N THR A 184 5.91 10.48 16.22
CA THR A 184 5.70 9.19 16.87
C THR A 184 6.99 8.46 17.19
N LEU A 185 8.06 8.71 16.41
CA LEU A 185 9.41 8.22 16.69
C LEU A 185 10.14 9.01 17.80
N GLY A 186 9.56 10.13 18.25
CA GLY A 186 10.16 10.99 19.27
C GLY A 186 11.30 11.87 18.77
N VAL A 187 11.30 12.23 17.48
CA VAL A 187 12.27 13.17 16.91
C VAL A 187 11.95 14.59 17.43
N ASP A 188 12.87 15.17 18.20
CA ASP A 188 12.75 16.51 18.76
C ASP A 188 14.10 17.26 18.70
N PRO A 189 14.18 18.45 18.08
CA PRO A 189 13.14 19.13 17.31
C PRO A 189 12.87 18.45 15.95
N ILE A 190 11.62 18.53 15.48
CA ILE A 190 11.27 18.06 14.13
C ILE A 190 11.81 19.07 13.10
N PRO A 191 12.63 18.65 12.13
CA PRO A 191 13.22 19.56 11.16
C PRO A 191 12.21 20.31 10.28
N ALA A 192 12.69 21.37 9.62
CA ALA A 192 11.85 22.26 8.82
C ALA A 192 11.57 21.70 7.42
N THR A 193 12.56 21.09 6.77
CA THR A 193 12.42 20.58 5.41
C THR A 193 12.02 19.10 5.38
N HIS A 194 11.31 18.67 4.34
CA HIS A 194 10.92 17.27 4.16
C HIS A 194 12.13 16.32 4.15
N LEU A 195 13.21 16.74 3.49
CA LEU A 195 14.45 15.98 3.38
C LEU A 195 15.14 15.79 4.74
N GLU A 196 15.20 16.84 5.56
CA GLU A 196 15.76 16.73 6.92
C GLU A 196 14.87 15.87 7.83
N ILE A 197 13.53 15.99 7.71
CA ILE A 197 12.60 15.12 8.45
C ILE A 197 12.81 13.66 8.06
N HIS A 198 13.02 13.38 6.77
CA HIS A 198 13.32 12.04 6.26
C HIS A 198 14.61 11.49 6.87
N ALA A 199 15.72 12.26 6.81
CA ALA A 199 16.99 11.88 7.41
C ALA A 199 16.89 11.63 8.93
N ALA A 200 16.14 12.47 9.65
CA ALA A 200 15.92 12.31 11.08
C ALA A 200 15.11 11.03 11.41
N ASN A 201 14.08 10.72 10.63
CA ASN A 201 13.32 9.47 10.77
C ASN A 201 14.22 8.24 10.54
N ILE A 202 15.09 8.28 9.52
CA ILE A 202 16.06 7.19 9.25
C ILE A 202 16.94 6.94 10.45
N ARG A 203 17.57 7.98 11.00
CA ARG A 203 18.45 7.84 12.17
C ARG A 203 17.72 7.25 13.35
N ARG A 204 16.50 7.72 13.59
CA ARG A 204 15.71 7.22 14.71
C ARG A 204 15.35 5.75 14.53
N PHE A 205 15.06 5.31 13.30
CA PHE A 205 14.94 3.88 13.01
C PHE A 205 16.27 3.14 13.20
N ASP A 206 17.38 3.71 12.76
CA ASP A 206 18.70 3.09 12.88
C ASP A 206 19.10 2.83 14.34
N GLU A 207 18.80 3.79 15.23
CA GLU A 207 18.96 3.67 16.68
C GLU A 207 18.07 2.56 17.26
N LEU A 208 16.79 2.52 16.84
CA LEU A 208 15.83 1.52 17.32
C LEU A 208 16.18 0.10 16.84
N LEU A 209 16.79 -0.01 15.66
CA LEU A 209 17.20 -1.26 15.06
C LEU A 209 18.59 -1.72 15.52
N ALA A 210 19.44 -0.81 16.04
CA ALA A 210 20.80 -1.13 16.47
C ALA A 210 20.91 -2.36 17.40
N PRO A 211 20.05 -2.54 18.42
CA PRO A 211 20.11 -3.71 19.29
C PRO A 211 19.72 -5.03 18.61
N LEU A 212 19.09 -4.95 17.44
CA LEU A 212 18.55 -6.07 16.70
C LEU A 212 19.43 -6.46 15.50
N VAL A 213 20.63 -5.89 15.36
CA VAL A 213 21.53 -6.23 14.25
C VAL A 213 22.85 -6.72 14.79
N ASP A 214 23.33 -7.82 14.22
CA ASP A 214 24.71 -8.25 14.45
C ASP A 214 25.66 -7.14 13.95
N PRO A 215 26.47 -6.52 14.83
CA PRO A 215 27.37 -5.45 14.44
C PRO A 215 28.39 -5.88 13.38
N ASP A 216 28.69 -7.19 13.32
CA ASP A 216 29.63 -7.79 12.38
C ASP A 216 28.96 -8.21 11.06
N ALA A 217 27.64 -8.08 10.94
CA ALA A 217 26.94 -8.39 9.70
C ALA A 217 27.41 -7.47 8.55
N PRO A 218 27.70 -8.05 7.36
CA PRO A 218 28.11 -7.28 6.20
C PRO A 218 27.01 -6.29 5.79
N CYS A 219 27.40 -5.04 5.57
CA CYS A 219 26.51 -3.97 5.12
C CYS A 219 27.09 -3.35 3.85
N PRO A 220 26.47 -3.53 2.68
CA PRO A 220 26.94 -2.87 1.47
C PRO A 220 26.65 -1.36 1.54
N ASP A 221 27.45 -0.53 0.85
CA ASP A 221 27.18 0.91 0.70
C ASP A 221 25.96 1.20 -0.18
N ARG A 222 25.66 0.24 -1.06
CA ARG A 222 24.59 0.29 -2.05
C ARG A 222 23.97 -1.09 -2.16
N PHE A 223 22.64 -1.15 -2.11
CA PHE A 223 21.89 -2.35 -2.43
C PHE A 223 20.87 -2.03 -3.52
N GLU A 224 20.98 -2.70 -4.66
CA GLU A 224 19.96 -2.63 -5.71
C GLU A 224 18.99 -3.79 -5.50
N SER A 225 17.73 -3.50 -5.23
CA SER A 225 16.67 -4.49 -5.40
C SER A 225 16.38 -4.58 -6.91
N ASP A 226 17.16 -5.41 -7.59
CA ASP A 226 17.05 -5.73 -9.02
C ASP A 226 15.77 -6.53 -9.35
N ARG A 227 15.13 -7.11 -8.34
CA ARG A 227 13.98 -7.99 -8.47
C ARG A 227 13.14 -7.88 -7.21
N VAL A 228 11.98 -7.23 -7.29
CA VAL A 228 11.00 -7.21 -6.20
C VAL A 228 11.66 -6.77 -4.89
N GLY A 229 11.89 -5.46 -4.72
CA GLY A 229 11.88 -4.92 -3.36
C GLY A 229 10.60 -5.44 -2.69
N PRO A 230 10.66 -6.01 -1.49
CA PRO A 230 9.48 -6.61 -0.92
C PRO A 230 8.45 -5.48 -0.76
N TYR A 231 7.22 -5.74 -1.15
CA TYR A 231 6.03 -4.91 -0.89
C TYR A 231 5.66 -3.85 -1.92
N THR A 232 5.03 -4.34 -2.98
CA THR A 232 3.60 -4.18 -3.28
C THR A 232 3.43 -4.77 -4.68
N PHE A 233 2.22 -5.18 -5.08
CA PHE A 233 1.94 -5.40 -6.51
C PHE A 233 2.34 -4.17 -7.32
N SER A 234 2.20 -2.99 -6.72
CA SER A 234 2.64 -1.70 -7.19
C SER A 234 4.09 -1.32 -6.83
N GLY A 235 5.05 -2.22 -7.03
CA GLY A 235 6.44 -1.79 -7.18
C GLY A 235 6.54 -0.95 -8.47
N PRO A 236 7.14 0.25 -8.45
CA PRO A 236 7.25 1.01 -9.68
C PRO A 236 8.13 0.19 -10.67
N PRO A 237 8.04 0.35 -12.01
CA PRO A 237 8.80 -0.48 -12.96
C PRO A 237 10.35 -0.44 -12.86
N PHE A 238 10.93 0.04 -11.75
CA PHE A 238 12.31 0.50 -11.61
C PHE A 238 13.02 -0.22 -10.48
N THR A 239 14.28 -0.55 -10.73
CA THR A 239 15.25 -0.92 -9.70
C THR A 239 15.23 0.13 -8.59
N GLN A 240 15.02 -0.30 -7.34
CA GLN A 240 15.25 0.55 -6.18
C GLN A 240 16.68 0.33 -5.65
N THR A 241 17.50 1.36 -5.67
CA THR A 241 18.82 1.47 -5.04
C THR A 241 18.71 2.08 -3.64
N TYR A 242 18.94 1.26 -2.64
CA TYR A 242 19.12 1.73 -1.29
C TYR A 242 20.57 2.17 -1.09
N LEU A 243 20.76 3.36 -0.51
CA LEU A 243 22.07 3.93 -0.23
C LEU A 243 22.25 4.07 1.28
N ARG A 244 23.43 3.69 1.77
CA ARG A 244 23.78 3.87 3.18
C ARG A 244 23.87 5.35 3.53
N LEU A 245 23.16 5.76 4.57
CA LEU A 245 23.27 7.11 5.13
C LEU A 245 24.52 7.23 6.02
N HIS A 246 25.36 8.22 5.75
CA HIS A 246 26.49 8.60 6.59
C HIS A 246 26.20 9.95 7.26
N GLY A 247 25.58 9.91 8.45
CA GLY A 247 25.20 11.11 9.19
C GLY A 247 23.98 11.83 8.62
N ASP A 248 23.96 13.17 8.69
CA ASP A 248 22.74 13.95 8.44
C ASP A 248 22.60 14.44 6.99
N ARG A 249 23.54 14.05 6.12
CA ARG A 249 23.63 14.56 4.75
C ARG A 249 23.18 13.50 3.75
N ILE A 250 22.15 13.86 2.98
CA ILE A 250 21.74 13.13 1.79
C ILE A 250 22.88 13.27 0.76
N PRO A 251 23.40 12.17 0.19
CA PRO A 251 24.45 12.25 -0.82
C PRO A 251 24.03 13.09 -2.04
N GLU A 252 24.94 13.89 -2.59
CA GLU A 252 24.64 14.78 -3.73
C GLU A 252 24.14 14.01 -4.97
N ALA A 253 24.74 12.84 -5.24
CA ALA A 253 24.31 11.95 -6.32
C ALA A 253 22.84 11.52 -6.17
N ALA A 254 22.35 11.46 -4.94
CA ALA A 254 20.98 11.12 -4.60
C ALA A 254 20.01 12.31 -4.82
N LEU A 255 20.47 13.55 -4.65
CA LEU A 255 19.71 14.78 -4.90
C LEU A 255 19.58 15.10 -6.40
N GLN A 256 20.53 14.68 -7.21
CA GLN A 256 20.58 15.00 -8.65
C GLN A 256 19.92 13.95 -9.55
N ALA A 257 19.49 12.82 -8.99
CA ALA A 257 18.75 11.80 -9.72
C ALA A 257 17.40 12.37 -10.21
N ARG A 258 17.17 12.37 -11.54
CA ARG A 258 15.97 12.94 -12.17
C ARG A 258 14.86 11.90 -12.32
N VAL A 259 13.63 12.36 -12.07
CA VAL A 259 12.38 11.64 -12.33
C VAL A 259 11.93 11.95 -13.76
N ASP A 260 12.08 11.02 -14.70
CA ASP A 260 11.40 11.09 -15.99
C ASP A 260 10.02 10.42 -15.87
N ARG A 261 8.98 11.05 -16.43
CA ARG A 261 7.58 10.59 -16.32
C ARG A 261 7.13 9.74 -17.50
N ASP A 262 7.85 9.80 -18.63
CA ASP A 262 7.40 9.22 -19.90
C ASP A 262 8.19 7.97 -20.32
N ASN A 263 9.34 7.73 -19.68
CA ASN A 263 10.02 6.45 -19.63
C ASN A 263 10.27 6.13 -18.17
N ASP A 264 10.43 4.84 -17.89
CA ASP A 264 10.82 4.28 -16.63
C ASP A 264 11.12 5.29 -15.48
N VAL A 265 10.14 5.60 -14.62
CA VAL A 265 10.24 6.49 -13.44
C VAL A 265 11.34 6.05 -12.47
N VAL A 266 12.61 6.35 -12.73
CA VAL A 266 13.71 6.10 -11.78
C VAL A 266 13.39 6.75 -10.42
N LEU A 267 12.80 5.97 -9.53
CA LEU A 267 12.39 6.36 -8.19
C LEU A 267 13.55 6.06 -7.28
N LEU A 268 14.63 6.85 -7.40
CA LEU A 268 15.73 6.73 -6.47
C LEU A 268 16.32 8.04 -6.05
N PRO A 269 16.50 8.20 -4.73
CA PRO A 269 17.06 7.16 -3.83
C PRO A 269 16.21 6.89 -2.57
N ALA A 270 16.22 5.66 -2.05
CA ALA A 270 15.74 5.38 -0.69
C ALA A 270 16.96 5.29 0.24
N ILE A 271 17.19 6.35 1.02
CA ILE A 271 18.32 6.37 1.93
C ILE A 271 17.94 5.61 3.18
N ILE A 272 18.82 4.72 3.64
CA ILE A 272 18.58 3.86 4.78
C ILE A 272 19.79 3.93 5.71
N GLY A 273 19.55 3.90 7.03
CA GLY A 273 20.60 3.86 8.04
C GLY A 273 21.37 2.53 7.99
N PRO A 274 22.61 2.46 8.47
CA PRO A 274 23.42 1.23 8.43
C PRO A 274 22.69 -0.04 8.94
N ASN A 275 21.99 0.04 10.07
CA ASN A 275 21.29 -1.09 10.68
C ASN A 275 20.02 -1.44 9.91
N ALA A 276 19.25 -0.44 9.52
CA ALA A 276 18.09 -0.64 8.65
C ALA A 276 18.48 -1.25 7.29
N MET A 277 19.65 -0.90 6.76
CA MET A 277 20.16 -1.43 5.50
C MET A 277 20.56 -2.89 5.65
N ARG A 278 21.25 -3.25 6.74
CA ARG A 278 21.54 -4.65 7.10
C ARG A 278 20.26 -5.48 7.25
N PHE A 279 19.18 -4.90 7.79
CA PHE A 279 17.86 -5.56 7.82
C PHE A 279 17.28 -5.80 6.44
N VAL A 280 17.39 -4.83 5.53
CA VAL A 280 16.88 -4.95 4.16
C VAL A 280 17.69 -5.96 3.33
N THR A 281 19.00 -6.02 3.54
CA THR A 281 19.91 -6.92 2.79
C THR A 281 20.13 -8.27 3.46
N GLY A 282 19.75 -8.41 4.73
CA GLY A 282 19.89 -9.64 5.49
C GLY A 282 18.96 -10.73 4.96
N PRO A 283 19.20 -12.01 5.33
CA PRO A 283 18.19 -13.04 5.11
C PRO A 283 16.88 -12.58 5.75
N PHE A 284 15.75 -12.83 5.07
CA PHE A 284 14.35 -12.44 5.39
C PHE A 284 13.88 -12.65 6.85
N ASP A 285 14.76 -13.17 7.69
CA ASP A 285 14.48 -13.74 8.99
C ASP A 285 14.60 -12.70 10.12
N GLY A 286 15.35 -11.60 9.95
CA GLY A 286 15.79 -10.80 11.11
C GLY A 286 16.41 -11.69 12.21
N PRO A 287 16.75 -11.17 13.39
CA PRO A 287 17.13 -12.06 14.48
C PRO A 287 15.86 -12.72 15.03
N ALA A 288 15.81 -14.04 14.85
CA ALA A 288 15.02 -15.03 15.61
C ALA A 288 13.52 -15.26 15.30
N GLU A 289 12.75 -14.36 14.67
CA GLU A 289 11.27 -14.55 14.61
C GLU A 289 10.53 -14.23 13.30
N GLY A 290 11.18 -13.99 12.14
CA GLY A 290 10.47 -13.97 10.84
C GLY A 290 9.36 -12.92 10.68
N ARG A 291 9.25 -11.92 11.57
CA ARG A 291 8.19 -10.89 11.56
C ARG A 291 8.15 -10.11 10.25
N TRP A 292 9.31 -9.87 9.64
CA TRP A 292 9.42 -9.25 8.31
C TRP A 292 8.84 -10.13 7.21
N ALA A 293 9.11 -11.44 7.24
CA ALA A 293 8.54 -12.40 6.29
C ALA A 293 7.01 -12.54 6.47
N ASN A 294 6.49 -12.39 7.69
CA ASN A 294 5.04 -12.41 7.95
C ASN A 294 4.32 -11.16 7.43
N LEU A 295 4.84 -9.95 7.71
CA LEU A 295 4.32 -8.72 7.09
C LEU A 295 4.37 -8.81 5.56
N ASN A 296 5.34 -9.56 5.03
CA ASN A 296 5.43 -9.82 3.60
C ASN A 296 4.25 -10.55 3.02
N LEU A 297 3.99 -11.69 3.63
CA LEU A 297 2.93 -12.57 3.19
C LEU A 297 1.58 -11.90 3.37
N GLN A 298 1.38 -11.13 4.44
CA GLN A 298 0.17 -10.35 4.62
C GLN A 298 -0.03 -9.37 3.45
N ALA A 299 0.97 -8.54 3.13
CA ALA A 299 0.86 -7.59 2.03
C ALA A 299 0.57 -8.29 0.68
N ILE A 300 1.30 -9.36 0.36
CA ILE A 300 1.09 -10.08 -0.91
C ILE A 300 -0.28 -10.78 -0.92
N ARG A 301 -0.72 -11.40 0.17
CA ARG A 301 -2.02 -12.09 0.26
C ARG A 301 -3.19 -11.14 0.10
N TYR A 302 -3.08 -9.94 0.68
CA TYR A 302 -4.22 -9.06 0.88
C TYR A 302 -4.32 -7.92 -0.16
N GLN A 303 -3.21 -7.52 -0.81
CA GLN A 303 -3.22 -6.34 -1.70
C GLN A 303 -3.50 -6.65 -3.19
N TRP A 304 -3.24 -7.86 -3.70
CA TRP A 304 -3.41 -8.12 -5.15
C TRP A 304 -4.84 -8.03 -5.64
N ARG A 305 -5.79 -8.54 -4.85
CA ARG A 305 -7.20 -8.54 -5.25
C ARG A 305 -7.74 -7.11 -5.31
N GLY A 306 -7.28 -6.23 -4.41
CA GLY A 306 -7.53 -4.79 -4.50
C GLY A 306 -6.88 -4.13 -5.72
N THR A 307 -5.71 -4.63 -6.16
CA THR A 307 -5.01 -4.10 -7.34
C THR A 307 -5.79 -4.34 -8.62
N LEU A 308 -6.47 -5.48 -8.78
CA LEU A 308 -7.26 -5.74 -9.98
C LEU A 308 -8.50 -4.82 -10.10
N LEU A 309 -9.06 -4.42 -8.96
CA LEU A 309 -10.36 -3.74 -8.87
C LEU A 309 -10.23 -2.21 -8.75
N ASN A 310 -9.09 -1.71 -8.26
CA ASN A 310 -8.83 -0.27 -8.13
C ASN A 310 -8.39 0.41 -9.43
N GLN A 311 -8.07 -0.35 -10.48
CA GLN A 311 -7.49 0.23 -11.68
C GLN A 311 -8.55 0.94 -12.55
N PRO A 312 -8.25 2.13 -13.10
CA PRO A 312 -9.12 2.84 -14.04
C PRO A 312 -9.43 2.11 -15.37
N TRP A 313 -8.91 0.90 -15.57
CA TRP A 313 -8.85 0.23 -16.87
C TRP A 313 -9.70 -1.04 -16.94
N VAL A 314 -10.67 -1.23 -16.04
CA VAL A 314 -11.55 -2.43 -16.00
C VAL A 314 -12.27 -2.69 -17.34
N MET A 315 -12.48 -1.64 -18.16
CA MET A 315 -13.03 -1.75 -19.52
C MET A 315 -12.03 -2.29 -20.57
N GLY A 316 -10.77 -2.51 -20.19
CA GLY A 316 -9.69 -3.07 -20.99
C GLY A 316 -8.91 -4.19 -20.28
N ALA A 317 -9.49 -4.74 -19.19
CA ALA A 317 -9.16 -5.80 -18.22
C ALA A 317 -7.80 -6.54 -18.21
N PHE A 318 -7.08 -6.61 -19.32
CA PHE A 318 -5.82 -7.33 -19.44
C PHE A 318 -4.76 -6.37 -19.94
N ASP A 319 -4.39 -5.39 -19.11
CA ASP A 319 -3.24 -4.55 -19.41
C ASP A 319 -1.95 -5.25 -18.94
N ARG A 320 -0.89 -5.08 -19.72
CA ARG A 320 0.38 -5.73 -19.46
C ARG A 320 0.99 -5.33 -18.12
N LYS A 321 0.78 -4.10 -17.66
CA LYS A 321 1.39 -3.60 -16.44
C LYS A 321 0.84 -4.38 -15.24
N SER A 322 -0.49 -4.46 -15.11
CA SER A 322 -1.16 -5.23 -14.05
C SER A 322 -0.78 -6.71 -14.08
N TYR A 323 -0.68 -7.31 -15.27
CA TYR A 323 -0.23 -8.70 -15.42
C TYR A 323 1.20 -8.91 -14.89
N VAL A 324 2.13 -8.04 -15.31
CA VAL A 324 3.53 -8.09 -14.88
C VAL A 324 3.65 -7.90 -13.38
N GLU A 325 2.86 -7.01 -12.79
CA GLU A 325 2.78 -6.78 -11.34
C GLU A 325 2.36 -8.05 -10.59
N LEU A 326 1.30 -8.74 -11.03
CA LEU A 326 0.83 -9.98 -10.41
C LEU A 326 1.82 -11.15 -10.58
N VAL A 327 2.39 -11.34 -11.77
CA VAL A 327 3.42 -12.39 -12.02
C VAL A 327 4.67 -12.14 -11.18
N ARG A 328 5.06 -10.87 -10.99
CA ARG A 328 6.15 -10.52 -10.06
C ARG A 328 5.79 -10.86 -8.62
N GLY A 329 4.54 -10.65 -8.20
CA GLY A 329 4.04 -11.08 -6.89
C GLY A 329 4.17 -12.59 -6.67
N ILE A 330 3.80 -13.41 -7.66
CA ILE A 330 3.98 -14.87 -7.59
C ILE A 330 5.46 -15.25 -7.46
N ASN A 331 6.33 -14.64 -8.26
CA ASN A 331 7.78 -14.86 -8.16
C ASN A 331 8.34 -14.47 -6.78
N ALA A 332 7.78 -13.44 -6.14
CA ALA A 332 8.16 -13.01 -4.81
C ALA A 332 7.75 -14.03 -3.74
N LEU A 333 6.51 -14.54 -3.79
CA LEU A 333 6.03 -15.62 -2.93
C LEU A 333 6.94 -16.84 -3.01
N GLY A 334 7.35 -17.15 -4.23
CA GLY A 334 8.26 -18.22 -4.52
C GLY A 334 9.61 -18.20 -3.83
N ARG A 335 10.06 -17.01 -3.43
CA ARG A 335 11.32 -16.81 -2.73
C ARG A 335 11.11 -16.78 -1.21
N ASN A 336 9.87 -16.57 -0.75
CA ASN A 336 9.55 -16.54 0.67
C ASN A 336 9.62 -17.96 1.26
N ARG A 337 10.41 -18.14 2.33
CA ARG A 337 10.66 -19.44 2.97
C ARG A 337 9.45 -20.00 3.70
N LEU A 338 8.51 -19.13 4.07
CA LEU A 338 7.28 -19.51 4.76
C LEU A 338 6.20 -20.06 3.81
N VAL A 339 6.42 -19.99 2.49
CA VAL A 339 5.49 -20.55 1.48
C VAL A 339 5.99 -21.94 1.09
N ALA A 340 5.16 -22.96 1.36
CA ALA A 340 5.53 -24.37 1.19
C ALA A 340 5.52 -24.84 -0.27
N ASN A 341 4.56 -24.39 -1.08
CA ASN A 341 4.37 -24.87 -2.46
C ASN A 341 4.93 -23.86 -3.46
N ARG A 342 6.15 -24.12 -3.95
CA ARG A 342 6.95 -23.15 -4.72
C ARG A 342 6.85 -23.32 -6.24
N VAL A 343 6.24 -22.31 -6.89
CA VAL A 343 6.70 -21.58 -8.11
C VAL A 343 6.68 -22.27 -9.47
N GLU A 344 6.69 -23.59 -9.58
CA GLU A 344 6.81 -24.25 -10.90
C GLU A 344 5.69 -23.85 -11.88
N ASP A 345 4.52 -23.45 -11.35
CA ASP A 345 3.35 -23.01 -12.12
C ASP A 345 3.26 -21.48 -12.32
N THR A 346 4.34 -20.72 -12.07
CA THR A 346 4.31 -19.25 -12.25
C THR A 346 4.14 -18.91 -13.74
N PRO A 347 3.09 -18.17 -14.12
CA PRO A 347 2.90 -17.77 -15.51
C PRO A 347 4.09 -16.93 -16.02
N LYS A 348 4.47 -17.14 -17.28
CA LYS A 348 5.60 -16.43 -17.89
C LYS A 348 5.25 -14.96 -18.10
N LEU A 349 6.22 -14.07 -17.88
CA LEU A 349 6.08 -12.67 -18.26
C LEU A 349 5.84 -12.55 -19.77
N ILE A 350 4.83 -11.77 -20.15
CA ILE A 350 4.53 -11.48 -21.54
C ILE A 350 5.46 -10.39 -22.12
N PRO A 351 5.83 -10.47 -23.41
CA PRO A 351 6.72 -9.50 -24.05
C PRO A 351 6.19 -8.07 -24.02
N VAL A 352 7.10 -7.08 -24.04
CA VAL A 352 6.73 -5.66 -24.19
C VAL A 352 5.97 -5.47 -25.51
N GLY A 353 4.90 -4.66 -25.49
CA GLY A 353 4.05 -4.42 -26.66
C GLY A 353 2.95 -5.47 -26.89
N THR A 354 2.91 -6.54 -26.11
CA THR A 354 1.81 -7.53 -26.15
C THR A 354 0.74 -7.23 -25.10
N ARG A 355 -0.51 -7.55 -25.42
CA ARG A 355 -1.64 -7.47 -24.50
C ARG A 355 -1.94 -8.86 -23.93
N PRO A 356 -1.95 -9.04 -22.60
CA PRO A 356 -2.38 -10.29 -22.00
C PRO A 356 -3.82 -10.64 -22.39
N SER A 357 -4.13 -11.93 -22.40
CA SER A 357 -5.47 -12.47 -22.58
C SER A 357 -6.17 -12.67 -21.24
N GLU A 358 -7.47 -12.96 -21.29
CA GLU A 358 -8.25 -13.39 -20.13
C GLU A 358 -7.68 -14.66 -19.50
N GLN A 359 -7.26 -15.59 -20.34
CA GLN A 359 -6.69 -16.87 -19.91
C GLN A 359 -5.35 -16.67 -19.19
N ASP A 360 -4.55 -15.68 -19.61
CA ASP A 360 -3.29 -15.34 -18.94
C ASP A 360 -3.56 -14.85 -17.51
N PHE A 361 -4.56 -13.98 -17.33
CA PHE A 361 -4.94 -13.53 -15.99
C PHE A 361 -5.54 -14.66 -15.16
N LEU A 362 -6.41 -15.50 -15.75
CA LEU A 362 -6.98 -16.65 -15.05
C LEU A 362 -5.90 -17.60 -14.54
N ALA A 363 -4.83 -17.82 -15.31
CA ALA A 363 -3.69 -18.61 -14.87
C ALA A 363 -3.00 -17.97 -13.65
N VAL A 364 -2.72 -16.67 -13.70
CA VAL A 364 -2.15 -15.91 -12.56
C VAL A 364 -3.03 -15.98 -11.32
N PHE A 365 -4.35 -15.82 -11.49
CA PHE A 365 -5.34 -15.94 -10.41
C PHE A 365 -5.31 -17.33 -9.78
N THR A 366 -5.35 -18.37 -10.61
CA THR A 366 -5.34 -19.77 -10.17
C THR A 366 -4.07 -20.07 -9.39
N THR A 367 -2.90 -19.59 -9.86
CA THR A 367 -1.63 -19.76 -9.16
C THR A 367 -1.59 -19.01 -7.82
N LEU A 368 -2.16 -17.81 -7.72
CA LEU A 368 -2.21 -17.06 -6.46
C LEU A 368 -3.20 -17.66 -5.46
N ASP A 369 -4.33 -18.18 -5.93
CA ASP A 369 -5.33 -18.86 -5.09
C ASP A 369 -4.87 -20.26 -4.63
N SER A 370 -3.93 -20.90 -5.34
CA SER A 370 -3.38 -22.20 -4.95
C SER A 370 -2.23 -22.13 -3.93
N VAL A 371 -1.83 -20.92 -3.51
CA VAL A 371 -0.74 -20.74 -2.54
C VAL A 371 -1.20 -21.21 -1.16
N ASP A 372 -0.51 -22.20 -0.62
CA ASP A 372 -0.65 -22.61 0.78
C ASP A 372 0.03 -21.59 1.69
N TRP A 373 -0.79 -20.81 2.39
CA TRP A 373 -0.35 -19.80 3.36
C TRP A 373 -0.04 -20.45 4.71
N PRO A 374 0.99 -19.99 5.43
CA PRO A 374 1.28 -20.50 6.78
C PRO A 374 0.10 -20.20 7.71
N ALA A 375 -0.20 -21.12 8.63
CA ALA A 375 -1.37 -21.07 9.50
C ALA A 375 -1.36 -19.91 10.54
N GLY A 376 -0.24 -19.18 10.66
CA GLY A 376 0.00 -18.20 11.72
C GLY A 376 0.88 -18.78 12.81
#